data_AF-A0AAV8ZLD2-F1
#
_entry.id   AF-A0AAV8ZLD2-F1
#
_cell.length_a   1.000
_cell.length_b   1.000
_cell.length_c   1.000
_cell.angle_alpha   90.00
_cell.angle_beta   90.00
_cell.angle_gamma   90.00
#
_symmetry.space_group_name_H-M   'P 1'
#
loop_
_entity.id
_entity.type
_entity.pdbx_description
1 polymer ?
#
loop_
_entity_poly.entity_id
_entity_poly.type
_entity_poly.pdbx_seq_one_letter_code
_entity_poly.pdbx_strand_id
1 'polypeptide(L)'
;MNKVDQPQFKNKDEEIQYWKNLAEEYLQDAERIQKESDEFITESQQLDKEYEATIDQNEKKIKELTLANNRAQNEVESLRMKIEQCNKENLNIETELLDLKKEKSQMAQYIRDLEQKNDDLERSRRIIEESIAGIEAAFHSAIERNAILESEVDEKESLKEKLQRLADETRDLKQELLVREKETGPDNERILNGFKNSIVDSNRLKENETQTTPIKRKINKAFKTFSAFLWQKQAK
;
A
#
# COMPACT_ATOMS: atom_id res chain seq x y z
N MET A 1 -87.98 -35.95 -69.51
CA MET A 1 -87.88 -36.66 -70.80
C MET A 1 -88.66 -35.88 -71.85
N ASN A 2 -87.97 -35.16 -72.74
CA ASN A 2 -88.62 -34.62 -73.93
C ASN A 2 -89.07 -35.79 -74.81
N LYS A 3 -90.34 -35.81 -75.22
CA LYS A 3 -90.83 -36.72 -76.25
C LYS A 3 -90.15 -36.31 -77.55
N VAL A 4 -89.07 -36.99 -77.90
CA VAL A 4 -88.43 -36.85 -79.22
C VAL A 4 -89.46 -37.33 -80.22
N ASP A 5 -89.85 -36.46 -81.15
CA ASP A 5 -90.76 -36.79 -82.24
C ASP A 5 -90.26 -38.06 -82.94
N GLN A 6 -91.11 -39.08 -83.02
CA GLN A 6 -90.74 -40.33 -83.66
C GLN A 6 -90.53 -40.08 -85.16
N PRO A 7 -89.34 -40.39 -85.71
CA PRO A 7 -89.08 -40.15 -87.12
C PRO A 7 -90.01 -41.01 -87.98
N GLN A 8 -90.63 -40.40 -89.00
CA GLN A 8 -91.44 -41.12 -90.00
C GLN A 8 -90.58 -41.48 -91.22
N PHE A 9 -90.68 -42.73 -91.67
CA PHE A 9 -89.86 -43.29 -92.75
C PHE A 9 -90.71 -43.66 -93.97
N LYS A 10 -90.19 -43.47 -95.19
CA LYS A 10 -90.92 -43.81 -96.42
C LYS A 10 -90.89 -45.29 -96.75
N ASN A 11 -89.87 -46.01 -96.30
CA ASN A 11 -89.73 -47.46 -96.43
C ASN A 11 -88.88 -48.02 -95.28
N LYS A 12 -88.88 -49.35 -95.12
CA LYS A 12 -88.13 -50.01 -94.03
C LYS A 12 -86.62 -49.83 -94.13
N ASP A 13 -86.08 -49.65 -95.34
CA ASP A 13 -84.64 -49.44 -95.53
C ASP A 13 -84.18 -48.08 -94.98
N GLU A 14 -84.99 -47.02 -95.16
CA GLU A 14 -84.72 -45.67 -94.65
C GLU A 14 -84.79 -45.64 -93.11
N GLU A 15 -85.72 -46.39 -92.51
CA GLU A 15 -85.80 -46.61 -91.05
C GLU A 15 -84.55 -47.33 -90.52
N ILE A 16 -84.14 -48.41 -91.18
CA ILE A 16 -82.94 -49.17 -90.79
C ILE A 16 -81.68 -48.31 -90.90
N GLN A 17 -81.55 -47.49 -91.95
CA GLN A 17 -80.41 -46.60 -92.13
C GLN A 17 -80.37 -45.49 -91.08
N TYR A 18 -81.51 -44.87 -90.77
CA TYR A 18 -81.58 -43.85 -89.72
C TYR A 18 -81.13 -44.39 -88.37
N TRP A 19 -81.67 -45.54 -87.94
CA TRP A 19 -81.29 -46.13 -86.65
C TRP A 19 -79.85 -46.63 -86.62
N LYS A 20 -79.31 -47.11 -87.76
CA LYS A 20 -77.89 -47.46 -87.88
C LYS A 20 -76.99 -46.23 -87.72
N ASN A 21 -77.26 -45.15 -88.44
CA ASN A 21 -76.49 -43.92 -88.35
C ASN A 21 -76.57 -43.31 -86.95
N LEU A 22 -77.74 -43.31 -86.33
CA LEU A 22 -77.92 -42.80 -84.96
C LEU A 22 -77.19 -43.67 -83.92
N ALA A 23 -77.19 -44.99 -84.09
CA ALA A 23 -76.41 -45.89 -83.23
C ALA A 23 -74.90 -45.67 -83.42
N GLU A 24 -74.45 -45.43 -84.65
CA GLU A 24 -73.05 -45.11 -84.97
C GLU A 24 -72.63 -43.75 -84.39
N GLU A 25 -73.49 -42.72 -84.46
CA GLU A 25 -73.26 -41.42 -83.83
C GLU A 25 -73.16 -41.54 -82.30
N TYR A 26 -74.08 -42.25 -81.64
CA TYR A 26 -73.99 -42.48 -80.20
C TYR A 26 -72.77 -43.29 -79.80
N LEU A 27 -72.33 -44.24 -80.63
CA LEU A 27 -71.10 -44.98 -80.39
C LEU A 27 -69.88 -44.06 -80.47
N GLN A 28 -69.80 -43.22 -81.50
CA GLN A 28 -68.73 -42.23 -81.65
C GLN A 28 -68.70 -41.21 -80.51
N ASP A 29 -69.86 -40.73 -80.07
CA ASP A 29 -69.97 -39.81 -78.94
C ASP A 29 -69.57 -40.48 -77.61
N ALA A 30 -69.96 -41.74 -77.40
CA ALA A 30 -69.53 -42.51 -76.23
C ALA A 30 -68.01 -42.71 -76.23
N GLU A 31 -67.42 -43.06 -77.38
CA GLU A 31 -65.97 -43.19 -77.54
C GLU A 31 -65.24 -41.86 -77.30
N ARG A 32 -65.77 -40.74 -77.82
CA ARG A 32 -65.22 -39.40 -77.59
C ARG A 32 -65.24 -39.03 -76.10
N ILE A 33 -66.39 -39.18 -75.44
CA ILE A 33 -66.54 -38.86 -74.01
C ILE A 33 -65.64 -39.77 -73.17
N GLN A 34 -65.52 -41.05 -73.53
CA GLN A 34 -64.63 -41.96 -72.83
C GLN A 34 -63.17 -41.52 -72.94
N LYS A 35 -62.74 -41.13 -74.15
CA LYS A 35 -61.38 -40.61 -74.36
C LYS A 35 -61.13 -39.32 -73.57
N GLU A 36 -62.06 -38.36 -73.60
CA GLU A 36 -61.96 -37.12 -72.82
C GLU A 36 -61.91 -37.40 -71.31
N SER A 37 -62.68 -38.37 -70.83
CA SER A 37 -62.65 -38.80 -69.42
C SER A 37 -61.31 -39.43 -69.05
N ASP A 38 -60.75 -40.28 -69.91
CA ASP A 38 -59.45 -40.92 -69.68
C ASP A 38 -58.31 -39.89 -69.66
N GLU A 39 -58.35 -38.91 -70.57
CA GLU A 39 -57.44 -37.76 -70.59
C GLU A 39 -57.55 -36.94 -69.28
N PHE A 40 -58.76 -36.60 -68.85
CA PHE A 40 -58.98 -35.86 -67.59
C PHE A 40 -58.48 -36.62 -66.36
N ILE A 41 -58.73 -37.93 -66.27
CA ILE A 41 -58.23 -38.76 -65.18
C ILE A 41 -56.70 -38.76 -65.17
N THR A 42 -56.08 -38.87 -66.35
CA THR A 42 -54.62 -38.87 -66.48
C THR A 42 -54.01 -37.53 -66.07
N GLU A 43 -54.59 -36.41 -66.51
CA GLU A 43 -54.15 -35.07 -66.13
C GLU A 43 -54.30 -34.83 -64.63
N SER A 44 -55.43 -35.23 -64.03
CA SER A 44 -55.65 -35.12 -62.58
C SER A 44 -54.60 -35.91 -61.80
N GLN A 45 -54.30 -37.15 -62.21
CA GLN A 45 -53.27 -37.97 -61.56
C GLN A 45 -51.87 -37.37 -61.71
N GLN A 46 -51.57 -36.74 -62.85
CA GLN A 46 -50.29 -36.08 -63.06
C GLN A 46 -50.15 -34.84 -62.16
N LEU A 47 -51.22 -34.06 -62.04
CA LEU A 47 -51.27 -32.88 -61.16
C LEU A 47 -51.11 -33.27 -59.68
N ASP A 48 -51.78 -34.34 -59.24
CA ASP A 48 -51.64 -34.84 -57.86
C ASP A 48 -50.20 -35.24 -57.54
N LYS A 49 -49.50 -35.91 -58.48
CA LYS A 49 -48.08 -36.25 -58.32
C LYS A 49 -47.19 -35.01 -58.23
N GLU A 50 -47.49 -33.97 -58.99
CA GLU A 50 -46.74 -32.70 -58.94
C GLU A 50 -46.94 -31.98 -57.60
N TYR A 51 -48.16 -32.00 -57.07
CA TYR A 51 -48.45 -31.48 -55.73
C TYR A 51 -47.74 -32.28 -54.63
N GLU A 52 -47.80 -33.62 -54.67
CA GLU A 52 -47.09 -34.48 -53.72
C GLU A 52 -45.57 -34.21 -53.75
N ALA A 53 -44.97 -34.11 -54.94
CA ALA A 53 -43.55 -33.81 -55.08
C ALA A 53 -43.17 -32.44 -54.49
N THR A 54 -44.04 -31.43 -54.70
CA THR A 54 -43.83 -30.07 -54.16
C THR A 54 -43.97 -30.05 -52.64
N ILE A 55 -44.96 -30.76 -52.08
CA ILE A 55 -45.16 -30.89 -50.64
C ILE A 55 -43.93 -31.57 -50.02
N ASP A 56 -43.48 -32.70 -50.57
CA ASP A 56 -42.29 -33.42 -50.11
C ASP A 56 -41.04 -32.55 -50.11
N GLN A 57 -40.84 -31.76 -51.17
CA GLN A 57 -39.71 -30.84 -51.27
C GLN A 57 -39.79 -29.75 -50.19
N ASN A 58 -40.97 -29.17 -49.99
CA ASN A 58 -41.19 -28.13 -48.98
C ASN A 58 -41.00 -28.67 -47.56
N GLU A 59 -41.50 -29.88 -47.27
CA GLU A 59 -41.28 -30.53 -45.98
C GLU A 59 -39.81 -30.79 -45.70
N LYS A 60 -39.04 -31.27 -46.69
CA LYS A 60 -37.58 -31.44 -46.57
C LYS A 60 -36.91 -30.12 -46.25
N LYS A 61 -37.27 -29.05 -46.99
CA LYS A 61 -36.73 -27.71 -46.76
C LYS A 61 -37.07 -27.15 -45.37
N ILE A 62 -38.29 -27.36 -44.89
CA ILE A 62 -38.71 -26.96 -43.53
C ILE A 62 -37.88 -27.71 -42.48
N LYS A 63 -37.68 -29.03 -42.65
CA LYS A 63 -36.86 -29.84 -41.75
C LYS A 63 -35.41 -29.35 -41.71
N GLU A 64 -34.80 -29.09 -42.87
CA GLU A 64 -33.44 -28.55 -42.97
C GLU A 64 -33.30 -27.18 -42.31
N LEU A 65 -34.21 -26.24 -42.60
CA LEU A 65 -34.20 -24.91 -42.00
C LEU A 65 -34.41 -24.96 -40.49
N THR A 66 -35.26 -25.86 -39.99
CA THR A 66 -35.48 -26.07 -38.56
C THR A 66 -34.20 -26.57 -37.88
N LEU A 67 -33.51 -27.54 -38.47
CA LEU A 67 -32.23 -28.04 -37.95
C LEU A 67 -31.15 -26.95 -37.95
N ALA A 68 -31.06 -26.15 -39.02
CA ALA A 68 -30.12 -25.04 -39.10
C ALA A 68 -30.42 -23.97 -38.04
N ASN A 69 -31.69 -23.62 -37.84
CA ASN A 69 -32.10 -22.66 -36.83
C ASN A 69 -31.76 -23.14 -35.41
N ASN A 70 -32.04 -24.42 -35.10
CA ASN A 70 -31.70 -25.00 -33.80
C ASN A 70 -30.18 -24.99 -33.55
N ARG A 71 -29.36 -25.27 -34.57
CA ARG A 71 -27.89 -25.18 -34.47
C ARG A 71 -27.45 -23.75 -34.18
N ALA A 72 -27.97 -22.77 -34.92
CA ALA A 72 -27.65 -21.36 -34.72
C ALA A 72 -28.06 -20.88 -33.33
N GLN A 73 -29.23 -21.28 -32.83
CA GLN A 73 -29.68 -20.95 -31.47
C GLN A 73 -28.74 -21.51 -30.40
N ASN A 74 -28.31 -22.77 -30.53
CA ASN A 74 -27.37 -23.38 -29.60
C ASN A 74 -26.00 -22.68 -29.62
N GLU A 75 -25.53 -22.26 -30.80
CA GLU A 75 -24.28 -21.50 -30.92
C GLU A 75 -24.38 -20.13 -30.27
N VAL A 76 -25.50 -19.41 -30.49
CA VAL A 76 -25.76 -18.13 -29.83
C VAL A 76 -25.78 -18.27 -28.31
N GLU A 77 -26.44 -19.29 -27.79
CA GLU A 77 -26.47 -19.54 -26.34
C GLU A 77 -25.08 -19.88 -25.79
N SER A 78 -24.31 -20.69 -26.50
CA SER A 78 -22.93 -21.01 -26.14
C SER A 78 -22.04 -19.76 -26.10
N LEU A 79 -22.17 -18.88 -27.09
CA LEU A 79 -21.42 -17.62 -27.15
C LEU A 79 -21.83 -16.67 -26.03
N ARG A 80 -23.13 -16.58 -25.71
CA ARG A 80 -23.63 -15.79 -24.57
C ARG A 80 -23.02 -16.24 -23.25
N MET A 81 -22.99 -17.55 -22.99
CA MET A 81 -22.36 -18.11 -21.79
C MET A 81 -20.87 -17.78 -21.71
N LYS A 82 -20.14 -17.86 -22.83
CA LYS A 82 -18.71 -17.51 -22.88
C LYS A 82 -18.47 -16.02 -22.61
N ILE A 83 -19.32 -15.15 -23.16
CA ILE A 83 -19.24 -13.70 -22.93
C ILE A 83 -19.50 -13.39 -21.45
N GLU A 84 -20.52 -13.99 -20.85
CA GLU A 84 -20.84 -13.79 -19.43
C GLU A 84 -19.67 -14.23 -18.53
N GLN A 85 -19.07 -15.38 -18.83
CA GLN A 85 -17.90 -15.87 -18.11
C GLN A 85 -16.69 -14.92 -18.26
N CYS A 86 -16.41 -14.45 -19.48
CA CYS A 86 -15.32 -13.50 -19.73
C CYS A 86 -15.57 -12.16 -19.03
N ASN A 87 -16.80 -11.66 -19.00
CA ASN A 87 -17.16 -10.45 -18.26
C ASN A 87 -16.92 -10.60 -16.77
N LYS A 88 -17.30 -11.75 -16.19
CA LYS A 88 -17.03 -12.05 -14.78
C LYS A 88 -15.53 -12.09 -14.46
N GLU A 89 -14.74 -12.70 -15.33
CA GLU A 89 -13.28 -12.72 -15.19
C GLU A 89 -12.68 -11.32 -15.29
N ASN A 90 -13.14 -10.51 -16.24
CA ASN A 90 -12.71 -9.11 -16.38
C ASN A 90 -13.03 -8.30 -15.12
N LEU A 91 -14.24 -8.43 -14.54
CA LEU A 91 -14.60 -7.75 -13.31
C LEU A 91 -13.72 -8.16 -12.12
N ASN A 92 -13.35 -9.44 -12.02
CA ASN A 92 -12.43 -9.91 -11.00
C ASN A 92 -11.04 -9.28 -11.18
N ILE A 93 -10.51 -9.28 -12.41
CA ILE A 93 -9.21 -8.67 -12.73
C ILE A 93 -9.22 -7.16 -12.44
N GLU A 94 -10.31 -6.46 -12.78
CA GLU A 94 -10.46 -5.03 -12.48
C GLU A 94 -10.43 -4.76 -10.97
N THR A 95 -11.08 -5.63 -10.19
CA THR A 95 -11.08 -5.54 -8.72
C THR A 95 -9.67 -5.75 -8.15
N GLU A 96 -8.98 -6.81 -8.57
CA GLU A 96 -7.59 -7.08 -8.16
C GLU A 96 -6.64 -5.93 -8.54
N LEU A 97 -6.83 -5.34 -9.72
CA LEU A 97 -6.04 -4.20 -10.18
C LEU A 97 -6.27 -2.96 -9.32
N LEU A 98 -7.52 -2.70 -8.88
CA LEU A 98 -7.82 -1.62 -7.95
C LEU A 98 -7.17 -1.84 -6.58
N ASP A 99 -7.20 -3.07 -6.06
CA ASP A 99 -6.57 -3.43 -4.81
C ASP A 99 -5.05 -3.27 -4.87
N LEU A 100 -4.40 -3.73 -5.94
CA LEU A 100 -2.96 -3.54 -6.16
C LEU A 100 -2.59 -2.05 -6.26
N LYS A 101 -3.41 -1.23 -6.92
CA LYS A 101 -3.19 0.23 -6.96
C LYS A 101 -3.29 0.87 -5.58
N LYS A 102 -4.25 0.42 -4.77
CA LYS A 102 -4.42 0.89 -3.39
C LYS A 102 -3.22 0.49 -2.52
N GLU A 103 -2.79 -0.76 -2.58
CA GLU A 103 -1.62 -1.26 -1.86
C GLU A 103 -0.36 -0.50 -2.27
N LYS A 104 -0.14 -0.29 -3.57
CA LYS A 104 0.98 0.52 -4.09
C LYS A 104 0.98 1.93 -3.51
N SER A 105 -0.19 2.58 -3.43
CA SER A 105 -0.32 3.92 -2.84
C SER A 105 0.02 3.93 -1.35
N GLN A 106 -0.45 2.91 -0.61
CA GLN A 106 -0.15 2.74 0.81
C GLN A 106 1.34 2.50 1.06
N MET A 107 1.99 1.65 0.25
CA MET A 107 3.44 1.41 0.33
C MET A 107 4.23 2.69 0.03
N ALA A 108 3.83 3.46 -0.98
CA ALA A 108 4.48 4.73 -1.29
C ALA A 108 4.35 5.75 -0.15
N GLN A 109 3.21 5.77 0.55
CA GLN A 109 3.06 6.59 1.75
C GLN A 109 3.95 6.09 2.89
N TYR A 110 3.98 4.78 3.12
CA TYR A 110 4.81 4.19 4.16
C TYR A 110 6.31 4.45 3.95
N ILE A 111 6.78 4.40 2.70
CA ILE A 111 8.16 4.77 2.34
C ILE A 111 8.46 6.22 2.73
N ARG A 112 7.59 7.17 2.37
CA ARG A 112 7.76 8.58 2.75
C ARG A 112 7.79 8.78 4.27
N ASP A 113 6.94 8.06 5.00
CA ASP A 113 6.91 8.14 6.46
C ASP A 113 8.20 7.58 7.09
N LEU A 114 8.79 6.54 6.49
CA LEU A 114 10.08 5.99 6.92
C LEU A 114 11.24 6.94 6.60
N GLU A 115 11.25 7.53 5.41
CA GLU A 115 12.24 8.54 5.02
C GLU A 115 12.22 9.73 5.98
N GLN A 116 11.03 10.26 6.31
CA GLN A 116 10.90 11.35 7.28
C GLN A 116 11.44 10.97 8.67
N LYS A 117 11.11 9.77 9.16
CA LYS A 117 11.64 9.29 10.45
C LYS A 117 13.16 9.14 10.44
N ASN A 118 13.72 8.70 9.31
CA ASN A 118 15.17 8.59 9.17
C ASN A 118 15.83 9.97 9.21
N ASP A 119 15.29 10.95 8.48
CA ASP A 119 15.78 12.33 8.52
C ASP A 119 15.73 12.92 9.94
N ASP A 120 14.65 12.69 10.67
CA ASP A 120 14.49 13.12 12.07
C ASP A 120 15.53 12.46 13.00
N LEU A 121 15.81 11.17 12.79
CA LEU A 121 16.84 10.44 13.53
C LEU A 121 18.24 10.96 13.22
N GLU A 122 18.57 11.20 11.95
CA GLU A 122 19.85 11.79 11.55
C GLU A 122 20.04 13.19 12.14
N ARG A 123 18.99 14.01 12.11
CA ARG A 123 19.01 15.33 12.76
C ARG A 123 19.28 15.20 14.26
N SER A 124 18.56 14.31 14.95
CA SER A 124 18.77 14.09 16.39
C SER A 124 20.19 13.62 16.69
N ARG A 125 20.74 12.73 15.85
CA ARG A 125 22.12 12.27 15.96
C ARG A 125 23.11 13.42 15.85
N ARG A 126 22.97 14.31 14.85
CA ARG A 126 23.85 15.48 14.68
C ARG A 126 23.81 16.41 15.90
N ILE A 127 22.62 16.64 16.47
CA ILE A 127 22.47 17.47 17.69
C ILE A 127 23.20 16.83 18.88
N ILE A 128 23.09 15.51 19.04
CA ILE A 128 23.77 14.78 20.11
C ILE A 128 25.28 14.80 19.91
N GLU A 129 25.78 14.57 18.69
CA GLU A 129 27.20 14.63 18.36
C GLU A 129 27.78 16.03 18.67
N GLU A 130 27.08 17.11 18.29
CA GLU A 130 27.47 18.48 18.64
C GLU A 130 27.49 18.72 20.16
N SER A 131 26.49 18.20 20.88
CA SER A 131 26.44 18.31 22.34
C SER A 131 27.58 17.54 23.02
N ILE A 132 27.98 16.40 22.47
CA ILE A 132 29.12 15.62 22.97
C ILE A 132 30.41 16.41 22.74
N ALA A 133 30.63 16.92 21.53
CA ALA A 133 31.80 17.75 21.21
C ALA A 133 31.90 18.98 22.13
N GLY A 134 30.77 19.63 22.44
CA GLY A 134 30.72 20.74 23.39
C GLY A 134 31.11 20.35 24.82
N ILE A 135 30.69 19.16 25.28
CA ILE A 135 31.08 18.64 26.61
C ILE A 135 32.56 18.28 26.64
N GLU A 136 33.07 17.64 25.59
CA GLU A 136 34.50 17.29 25.45
C GLU A 136 35.37 18.56 25.50
N ALA A 137 35.01 19.61 24.76
CA ALA A 137 35.72 20.88 24.80
C ALA A 137 35.70 21.53 26.20
N ALA A 138 34.55 21.52 26.87
CA ALA A 138 34.43 22.03 28.25
C ALA A 138 35.29 21.22 29.23
N PHE A 139 35.37 19.91 29.03
CA PHE A 139 36.19 19.02 29.83
C PHE A 139 37.69 19.27 29.61
N HIS A 140 38.14 19.43 28.36
CA HIS A 140 39.52 19.81 28.06
C HIS A 140 39.91 21.14 28.71
N SER A 141 39.06 22.16 28.62
CA SER A 141 39.31 23.45 29.29
C SER A 141 39.36 23.32 30.83
N ALA A 142 38.59 22.41 31.42
CA ALA A 142 38.67 22.14 32.85
C ALA A 142 39.99 21.44 33.24
N ILE A 143 40.46 20.50 32.42
CA ILE A 143 41.78 19.87 32.61
C ILE A 143 42.89 20.90 32.53
N GLU A 144 42.90 21.76 31.51
CA GLU A 144 43.90 22.82 31.35
C GLU A 144 43.93 23.76 32.56
N ARG A 145 42.75 24.18 33.05
CA ARG A 145 42.66 25.01 34.25
C ARG A 145 43.17 24.30 35.50
N ASN A 146 42.87 23.01 35.67
CA ASN A 146 43.38 22.25 36.79
C ASN A 146 44.91 22.09 36.73
N ALA A 147 45.48 21.86 35.55
CA ALA A 147 46.93 21.78 35.39
C ALA A 147 47.64 23.11 35.74
N ILE A 148 47.05 24.25 35.39
CA ILE A 148 47.55 25.57 35.80
C ILE A 148 47.47 25.72 37.33
N LEU A 149 46.34 25.37 37.93
CA LEU A 149 46.16 25.45 39.39
C LEU A 149 47.13 24.53 40.14
N GLU A 150 47.39 23.33 39.64
CA GLU A 150 48.40 22.42 40.20
C GLU A 150 49.79 23.09 40.18
N SER A 151 50.19 23.70 39.06
CA SER A 151 51.46 24.44 38.97
C SER A 151 51.52 25.65 39.91
N GLU A 152 50.41 26.38 40.10
CA GLU A 152 50.34 27.51 41.05
C GLU A 152 50.47 27.02 42.51
N VAL A 153 49.91 25.86 42.83
CA VAL A 153 50.06 25.22 44.13
C VAL A 153 51.51 24.80 44.37
N ASP A 154 52.16 24.18 43.38
CA ASP A 154 53.57 23.78 43.44
C ASP A 154 54.49 25.00 43.65
N GLU A 155 54.26 26.10 42.92
CA GLU A 155 55.03 27.34 43.10
C GLU A 155 54.85 27.91 44.51
N LYS A 156 53.61 27.92 45.02
CA LYS A 156 53.32 28.35 46.39
C LYS A 156 54.03 27.49 47.43
N GLU A 157 54.11 26.18 47.23
CA GLU A 157 54.88 25.28 48.10
C GLU A 157 56.38 25.59 48.05
N SER A 158 56.95 25.76 46.86
CA SER A 158 58.35 26.17 46.70
C SER A 158 58.66 27.50 47.39
N LEU A 159 57.77 28.49 47.28
CA LEU A 159 57.93 29.78 47.96
C LEU A 159 57.84 29.65 49.49
N LYS A 160 56.94 28.80 49.99
CA LYS A 160 56.87 28.49 51.43
C LYS A 160 58.15 27.87 51.94
N GLU A 161 58.75 26.94 51.21
CA GLU A 161 60.04 26.35 51.58
C GLU A 161 61.15 27.40 51.63
N LYS A 162 61.23 28.29 50.63
CA LYS A 162 62.20 29.39 50.61
C LYS A 162 62.00 30.35 51.78
N LEU A 163 60.74 30.70 52.09
CA LEU A 163 60.41 31.53 53.24
C LEU A 163 60.84 30.86 54.55
N GLN A 164 60.59 29.56 54.70
CA GLN A 164 60.99 28.80 55.87
C GLN A 164 62.52 28.81 56.04
N ARG A 165 63.28 28.58 54.97
CA ARG A 165 64.75 28.67 55.00
C ARG A 165 65.24 30.05 55.41
N LEU A 166 64.69 31.12 54.81
CA LEU A 166 65.04 32.50 55.19
C LEU A 166 64.67 32.83 56.64
N ALA A 167 63.55 32.30 57.14
CA ALA A 167 63.14 32.44 58.53
C ALA A 167 64.11 31.73 59.48
N ASP A 168 64.58 30.53 59.12
CA ASP A 168 65.60 29.79 59.86
C ASP A 168 66.95 30.52 59.81
N GLU A 169 67.41 31.00 58.65
CA GLU A 169 68.62 31.83 58.53
C GLU A 169 68.51 33.12 59.36
N THR A 170 67.36 33.80 59.34
CA THR A 170 67.11 34.99 60.17
C THR A 170 67.16 34.66 61.65
N ARG A 171 66.63 33.49 62.04
CA ARG A 171 66.69 33.01 63.43
C ARG A 171 68.13 32.72 63.83
N ASP A 172 68.90 32.07 62.97
CA ASP A 172 70.28 31.70 63.24
C ASP A 172 71.17 32.96 63.31
N LEU A 173 71.02 33.93 62.39
CA LEU A 173 71.69 35.23 62.47
C LEU A 173 71.32 36.03 63.74
N LYS A 174 70.05 35.99 64.18
CA LYS A 174 69.66 36.58 65.46
C LYS A 174 70.33 35.89 66.64
N GLN A 175 70.49 34.56 66.60
CA GLN A 175 71.23 33.81 67.60
C GLN A 175 72.71 34.19 67.59
N GLU A 176 73.34 34.32 66.42
CA GLU A 176 74.73 34.79 66.28
C GLU A 176 74.92 36.21 66.85
N LEU A 177 73.97 37.12 66.60
CA LEU A 177 73.98 38.46 67.20
C LEU A 177 73.86 38.41 68.72
N LEU A 178 72.94 37.60 69.27
CA LEU A 178 72.79 37.43 70.73
C LEU A 178 74.05 36.83 71.37
N VAL A 179 74.74 35.92 70.68
CA VAL A 179 76.02 35.36 71.14
C VAL A 179 77.09 36.45 71.11
N ARG A 180 77.18 37.26 70.05
CA ARG A 180 78.10 38.41 69.99
C ARG A 180 77.83 39.47 71.06
N GLU A 181 76.57 39.76 71.36
CA GLU A 181 76.18 40.65 72.47
C GLU A 181 76.59 40.05 73.83
N LYS A 182 76.51 38.73 74.00
CA LYS A 182 77.02 38.04 75.19
C LYS A 182 78.55 38.00 75.29
N GLU A 183 79.26 37.94 74.17
CA GLU A 183 80.73 37.98 74.13
C GLU A 183 81.28 39.40 74.35
N THR A 184 80.42 40.44 74.32
CA THR A 184 80.79 41.85 74.55
C THR A 184 80.20 42.48 75.82
N GLY A 185 79.52 41.71 76.67
CA GLY A 185 78.99 42.16 77.98
C GLY A 185 79.72 41.51 79.16
N PRO A 186 79.96 42.23 80.28
CA PRO A 186 80.58 41.64 81.47
C PRO A 186 79.64 40.63 82.15
N ASP A 187 80.24 39.59 82.73
CA ASP A 187 79.60 38.53 83.52
C ASP A 187 78.61 39.08 84.56
N ASN A 188 77.31 38.78 84.42
CA ASN A 188 76.54 38.28 85.55
C ASN A 188 75.25 37.53 85.15
N GLU A 189 75.15 36.33 85.73
CA GLU A 189 73.98 35.52 86.04
C GLU A 189 73.15 34.83 84.93
N ARG A 190 73.30 33.50 84.92
CA ARG A 190 72.40 32.49 84.37
C ARG A 190 71.29 32.15 85.39
N ILE A 191 70.24 31.48 84.86
CA ILE A 191 69.19 30.64 85.50
C ILE A 191 67.82 31.35 85.58
N LEU A 192 66.68 30.86 85.06
CA LEU A 192 66.23 29.50 84.70
C LEU A 192 65.09 29.52 83.64
N ASN A 193 65.08 28.47 82.80
CA ASN A 193 63.99 27.82 82.04
C ASN A 193 62.54 28.23 82.39
N GLY A 194 61.58 28.36 81.48
CA GLY A 194 61.38 27.68 80.19
C GLY A 194 60.11 26.84 80.26
N PHE A 195 59.05 27.22 79.53
CA PHE A 195 57.97 26.32 79.07
C PHE A 195 57.19 27.00 77.93
N LYS A 196 57.19 26.35 76.77
CA LYS A 196 56.38 26.68 75.59
C LYS A 196 54.93 26.21 75.80
N ASN A 197 53.94 27.01 75.40
CA ASN A 197 53.10 26.74 74.22
C ASN A 197 51.86 27.66 74.12
N SER A 198 51.71 28.20 72.90
CA SER A 198 50.53 28.55 72.10
C SER A 198 49.14 28.51 72.74
N ILE A 199 48.40 29.62 72.59
CA ILE A 199 47.00 29.68 72.12
C ILE A 199 46.70 31.16 71.87
N VAL A 200 46.50 31.54 70.60
CA VAL A 200 45.32 32.23 70.05
C VAL A 200 45.70 32.62 68.63
N ASP A 201 45.18 31.91 67.63
CA ASP A 201 45.00 32.49 66.30
C ASP A 201 43.52 32.37 65.95
N SER A 202 42.78 33.42 66.27
CA SER A 202 41.44 33.66 65.74
C SER A 202 41.60 34.19 64.33
N ASN A 203 41.52 33.30 63.34
CA ASN A 203 41.06 33.66 61.99
C ASN A 203 40.38 32.45 61.34
N ARG A 204 39.13 32.28 61.74
CA ARG A 204 38.07 31.60 61.01
C ARG A 204 37.79 32.41 59.74
N LEU A 205 38.42 32.07 58.62
CA LEU A 205 37.99 32.55 57.31
C LEU A 205 37.17 31.47 56.62
N LYS A 206 35.98 31.93 56.23
CA LYS A 206 34.81 31.22 55.74
C LYS A 206 35.10 30.41 54.48
N GLU A 207 34.42 29.28 54.40
CA GLU A 207 34.08 28.59 53.16
C GLU A 207 33.53 29.60 52.15
N ASN A 208 34.24 29.78 51.04
CA ASN A 208 33.63 30.34 49.84
C ASN A 208 33.05 29.17 49.06
N GLU A 209 31.80 28.84 49.39
CA GLU A 209 30.93 28.11 48.47
C GLU A 209 30.78 28.97 47.22
N THR A 210 31.42 28.55 46.11
CA THR A 210 31.11 29.10 44.80
C THR A 210 29.69 28.67 44.46
N GLN A 211 28.74 29.57 44.71
CA GLN A 211 27.34 29.44 44.31
C GLN A 211 27.28 29.19 42.80
N THR A 212 27.08 27.94 42.39
CA THR A 212 26.51 27.61 41.10
C THR A 212 25.00 27.60 41.28
N THR A 213 24.35 28.72 40.95
CA THR A 213 22.90 28.78 40.87
C THR A 213 22.41 27.74 39.84
N PRO A 214 21.45 26.85 40.17
CA PRO A 214 20.79 26.06 39.14
C PRO A 214 19.86 26.99 38.37
N ILE A 215 20.24 27.35 37.15
CA ILE A 215 19.31 27.95 36.19
C ILE A 215 18.19 26.92 35.96
N LYS A 216 17.01 27.17 36.55
CA LYS A 216 15.78 26.46 36.21
C LYS A 216 15.45 26.75 34.75
N ARG A 217 15.92 25.88 33.84
CA ARG A 217 15.40 25.83 32.48
C ARG A 217 13.93 25.41 32.58
N LYS A 218 13.02 26.31 32.17
CA LYS A 218 11.61 25.99 31.94
C LYS A 218 11.56 24.84 30.94
N ILE A 219 11.29 23.62 31.44
CA ILE A 219 10.94 22.50 30.59
C ILE A 219 9.64 22.87 29.89
N ASN A 220 9.71 22.99 28.57
CA ASN A 220 8.59 23.27 27.70
C ASN A 220 7.41 22.35 28.01
N LYS A 221 6.20 22.95 28.06
CA LYS A 221 4.90 22.27 28.23
C LYS A 221 4.58 21.19 27.17
N ALA A 222 5.49 20.88 26.25
CA ALA A 222 5.32 19.89 25.20
C ALA A 222 5.51 18.43 25.67
N PHE A 223 6.30 18.18 26.71
CA PHE A 223 6.56 16.79 27.16
C PHE A 223 5.43 16.19 28.02
N LYS A 224 4.66 17.00 28.74
CA LYS A 224 3.52 16.50 29.54
C LYS A 224 2.32 16.06 28.67
N THR A 225 2.17 16.62 27.48
CA THR A 225 1.08 16.26 26.56
C THR A 225 1.33 14.92 25.86
N PHE A 226 2.59 14.56 25.63
CA PHE A 226 2.96 13.30 24.98
C PHE A 226 2.76 12.09 25.90
N SER A 227 3.09 12.23 27.20
CA SER A 227 2.85 11.18 28.20
C SER A 227 1.35 10.91 28.43
N ALA A 228 0.52 11.96 28.41
CA ALA A 228 -0.94 11.82 28.54
C ALA A 228 -1.59 11.16 27.31
N PHE A 229 -1.08 11.42 26.11
CA PHE A 229 -1.57 10.80 24.87
C PHE A 229 -1.17 9.32 24.74
N LEU A 230 0.02 8.95 25.23
CA LEU A 230 0.47 7.55 25.24
C LEU A 230 -0.28 6.69 26.27
N TRP A 231 -0.64 7.25 27.44
CA TRP A 231 -1.41 6.52 28.45
C TRP A 231 -2.88 6.30 28.05
N GLN A 232 -3.47 7.21 27.27
CA GLN A 232 -4.86 7.09 26.82
C GLN A 232 -5.04 6.11 25.63
N LYS A 233 -3.95 5.73 24.95
CA LYS A 233 -3.97 4.80 23.81
C LYS A 233 -3.68 3.34 24.19
N GLN A 234 -3.27 3.08 25.43
CA GLN A 234 -3.10 1.73 25.99
C GLN A 234 -4.31 1.24 26.82
N ALA A 235 -5.35 2.07 26.99
CA ALA A 235 -6.54 1.78 27.80
C ALA A 235 -7.82 1.54 26.97
N LYS A 236 -7.68 1.22 25.67
CA LYS A 236 -8.73 0.69 24.80
C LYS A 236 -8.19 -0.54 24.08
#